data_AF-A0A366EIC5-F1
#
_entry.id   AF-A0A366EIC5-F1
#
_cell.length_a   1.000
_cell.length_b   1.000
_cell.length_c   1.000
_cell.angle_alpha   90.00
_cell.angle_beta   90.00
_cell.angle_gamma   90.00
#
_symmetry.space_group_name_H-M   'P 1'
#
loop_
_entity.id
_entity.type
_entity.pdbx_description
1 polymer ?
#
loop_
_entity_poly.entity_id
_entity_poly.type
_entity_poly.pdbx_seq_one_letter_code
_entity_poly.pdbx_strand_id
1 'polypeptide(L)'
;MSSEQGHNHARRFHLPHSHLESVFGGDWFGVRAEGFARFFGTPTFLIAQTVIVAIWIWANVAGLTNFDVYPFILLNLAFSLQAAYAAPLILLAQTRQADRDKANSLADAQHREELHQVNEDRQEQMRKQSGLMLDMLGQNTALTETVEKLLRQNTELTETVRVLVQRIETMTAEVHSRLARPT
;
A
#
# COMPACT_ATOMS: atom_id res chain seq x y z
N MET A 1 17.13 -26.66 0.18
CA MET A 1 16.80 -26.08 1.51
C MET A 1 16.76 -24.55 1.45
N SER A 2 16.00 -23.93 0.53
CA SER A 2 16.06 -22.46 0.32
C SER A 2 14.73 -21.80 -0.13
N SER A 3 13.58 -22.45 0.06
CA SER A 3 12.30 -21.98 -0.50
C SER A 3 11.21 -21.62 0.52
N GLU A 4 11.55 -21.43 1.81
CA GLU A 4 10.57 -21.10 2.86
C GLU A 4 10.72 -19.72 3.52
N GLN A 5 11.57 -18.82 3.00
CA GLN A 5 11.79 -17.51 3.62
C GLN A 5 10.96 -16.35 3.02
N GLY A 6 10.23 -16.58 1.91
CA GLY A 6 9.52 -15.51 1.19
C GLY A 6 8.12 -15.14 1.72
N HIS A 7 7.45 -16.01 2.49
CA HIS A 7 6.04 -15.82 2.84
C HIS A 7 5.78 -15.23 4.24
N ASN A 8 6.82 -14.98 5.03
CA ASN A 8 6.67 -14.49 6.42
C ASN A 8 6.75 -12.96 6.57
N HIS A 9 7.09 -12.19 5.52
CA HIS A 9 7.28 -10.75 5.65
C HIS A 9 5.98 -9.94 5.64
N ALA A 10 4.91 -10.45 5.01
CA ALA A 10 3.63 -9.76 4.88
C ALA A 10 2.78 -9.72 6.17
N ARG A 11 3.17 -10.48 7.21
CA ARG A 11 2.44 -10.55 8.49
C ARG A 11 3.16 -9.87 9.65
N ARG A 12 4.30 -9.22 9.42
CA ARG A 12 5.09 -8.59 10.50
C ARG A 12 4.40 -7.33 11.08
N PHE A 13 3.54 -6.67 10.31
CA PHE A 13 2.91 -5.41 10.70
C PHE A 13 1.50 -5.55 11.30
N HIS A 14 0.95 -6.77 11.43
CA HIS A 14 -0.42 -6.96 11.94
C HIS A 14 -0.53 -7.51 13.38
N LEU A 15 0.58 -7.74 14.10
CA LEU A 15 0.55 -8.11 15.52
C LEU A 15 1.45 -7.16 16.32
N PRO A 16 0.88 -6.07 16.89
CA PRO A 16 0.58 -6.09 18.33
C PRO A 16 -0.65 -5.23 18.77
N HIS A 17 -1.73 -5.17 17.98
CA HIS A 17 -2.95 -4.42 18.35
C HIS A 17 -4.18 -5.30 18.60
N SER A 18 -4.00 -6.58 18.93
CA SER A 18 -5.11 -7.47 19.32
C SER A 18 -5.79 -7.08 20.65
N HIS A 19 -5.20 -6.17 21.43
CA HIS A 19 -5.83 -5.63 22.64
C HIS A 19 -6.76 -4.43 22.36
N LEU A 20 -6.85 -3.94 21.12
CA LEU A 20 -7.77 -2.87 20.69
C LEU A 20 -9.07 -3.40 20.06
N GLU A 21 -9.26 -4.73 20.04
CA GLU A 21 -10.32 -5.40 19.28
C GLU A 21 -11.74 -5.23 19.87
N SER A 22 -11.85 -4.75 21.11
CA SER A 22 -13.16 -4.37 21.66
C SER A 22 -13.53 -2.93 21.26
N VAL A 23 -14.70 -2.78 20.65
CA VAL A 23 -15.29 -1.47 20.30
C VAL A 23 -15.42 -0.57 21.54
N PHE A 24 -15.47 -1.13 22.75
CA PHE A 24 -15.65 -0.40 24.00
C PHE A 24 -14.61 -0.68 25.11
N GLY A 25 -13.55 -1.45 24.83
CA GLY A 25 -12.54 -1.91 25.80
C GLY A 25 -12.87 -3.29 26.40
N GLY A 26 -11.86 -4.00 26.91
CA GLY A 26 -12.02 -5.32 27.54
C GLY A 26 -12.60 -5.28 28.96
N ASP A 27 -12.89 -4.09 29.48
CA ASP A 27 -13.47 -3.90 30.82
C ASP A 27 -14.94 -4.34 30.87
N TRP A 28 -15.44 -4.57 32.08
CA TRP A 28 -16.85 -4.93 32.32
C TRP A 28 -17.84 -3.93 31.71
N PHE A 29 -17.48 -2.64 31.65
CA PHE A 29 -18.26 -1.61 30.97
C PHE A 29 -18.23 -1.77 29.44
N GLY A 30 -17.10 -2.20 28.89
CA GLY A 30 -16.93 -2.38 27.46
C GLY A 30 -17.73 -3.55 26.90
N VAL A 31 -17.73 -4.69 27.59
CA VAL A 31 -18.56 -5.86 27.21
C VAL A 31 -20.06 -5.51 27.24
N ARG A 32 -20.50 -4.75 28.26
CA ARG A 32 -21.89 -4.29 28.32
C ARG A 32 -22.21 -3.28 27.22
N ALA A 33 -21.31 -2.32 26.99
CA ALA A 33 -21.49 -1.33 25.93
C ALA A 33 -21.52 -1.97 24.54
N GLU A 34 -20.76 -3.05 24.29
CA GLU A 34 -20.85 -3.82 23.04
C GLU A 34 -22.21 -4.50 22.87
N GLY A 35 -22.75 -5.10 23.94
CA GLY A 35 -24.10 -5.66 23.95
C GLY A 35 -25.17 -4.59 23.69
N PHE A 36 -25.06 -3.43 24.33
CA PHE A 36 -25.95 -2.29 24.08
C PHE A 36 -25.81 -1.76 22.65
N ALA A 37 -24.61 -1.62 22.12
CA ALA A 37 -24.39 -1.11 20.77
C ALA A 37 -24.98 -2.05 19.70
N ARG A 38 -24.82 -3.37 19.86
CA ARG A 38 -25.45 -4.37 18.97
C ARG A 38 -26.98 -4.31 19.04
N PHE A 39 -27.52 -4.07 20.23
CA PHE A 39 -28.97 -3.95 20.43
C PHE A 39 -29.56 -2.66 19.82
N PHE A 40 -28.93 -1.51 20.06
CA PHE A 40 -29.36 -0.22 19.52
C PHE A 40 -29.08 -0.05 18.01
N GLY A 41 -28.11 -0.78 17.46
CA GLY A 41 -27.78 -0.77 16.02
C GLY A 41 -28.76 -1.54 15.15
N THR A 42 -29.72 -2.26 15.74
CA THR A 42 -30.70 -3.08 15.01
C THR A 42 -32.07 -2.39 15.00
N PRO A 43 -32.81 -2.36 13.86
CA PRO A 43 -34.15 -1.75 13.79
C PRO A 43 -35.17 -2.37 14.76
N THR A 44 -34.89 -3.55 15.30
CA THR A 44 -35.68 -4.25 16.31
C THR A 44 -35.92 -3.43 17.57
N PHE A 45 -34.96 -2.59 18.00
CA PHE A 45 -35.14 -1.75 19.19
C PHE A 45 -36.29 -0.76 19.03
N LEU A 46 -36.35 -0.06 17.89
CA LEU A 46 -37.39 0.92 17.61
C LEU A 46 -38.77 0.25 17.57
N ILE A 47 -38.88 -0.92 16.95
CA ILE A 47 -40.13 -1.69 16.89
C ILE A 47 -40.60 -2.09 18.29
N ALA A 48 -39.70 -2.64 19.13
CA ALA A 48 -40.03 -3.03 20.49
C ALA A 48 -40.49 -1.84 21.34
N GLN A 49 -39.79 -0.69 21.25
CA GLN A 49 -40.16 0.54 21.95
C GLN A 49 -41.56 1.03 21.53
N THR A 50 -41.86 1.05 20.22
CA THR A 50 -43.18 1.45 19.72
C THR A 50 -44.29 0.54 20.22
N VAL A 51 -44.07 -0.78 20.26
CA VAL A 51 -45.05 -1.75 20.78
C VAL A 51 -45.33 -1.52 22.26
N ILE A 52 -44.30 -1.30 23.07
CA ILE A 52 -44.46 -1.03 24.52
C ILE A 52 -45.29 0.24 24.74
N VAL A 53 -44.97 1.32 24.02
CA VAL A 53 -45.71 2.59 24.09
C VAL A 53 -47.17 2.41 23.63
N ALA A 54 -47.39 1.67 22.54
CA ALA A 54 -48.74 1.39 22.05
C ALA A 54 -49.56 0.61 23.09
N ILE A 55 -49.00 -0.45 23.68
CA ILE A 55 -49.67 -1.24 24.74
C ILE A 55 -50.02 -0.34 25.93
N TRP A 56 -49.10 0.54 26.34
CA TRP A 56 -49.34 1.48 27.45
C TRP A 56 -50.51 2.42 27.17
N ILE A 57 -50.55 3.02 25.99
CA ILE A 57 -51.65 3.90 25.57
C ILE A 57 -52.97 3.11 25.54
N TRP A 58 -52.98 1.93 24.92
CA TRP A 58 -54.17 1.07 24.83
C TRP A 58 -54.71 0.66 26.21
N ALA A 59 -53.83 0.28 27.14
CA ALA A 59 -54.23 -0.10 28.50
C ALA A 59 -54.85 1.06 29.30
N ASN A 60 -54.34 2.29 29.14
CA ASN A 60 -54.88 3.48 29.80
C ASN A 60 -56.17 3.97 29.14
N VAL A 61 -56.27 3.93 27.80
CA VAL A 61 -57.48 4.33 27.06
C VAL A 61 -58.63 3.34 27.26
N ALA A 62 -58.35 2.05 27.39
CA ALA A 62 -59.36 1.02 27.65
C ALA A 62 -59.97 1.09 29.07
N GLY A 63 -59.53 2.03 29.92
CA GLY A 63 -60.11 2.24 31.25
C GLY A 63 -59.80 1.16 32.27
N LEU A 64 -58.88 0.22 31.97
CA LEU A 64 -58.47 -0.83 32.90
C LEU A 64 -57.71 -0.27 34.12
N THR A 65 -57.09 0.90 33.97
CA THR A 65 -56.24 1.53 34.97
C THR A 65 -56.30 3.05 34.79
N ASN A 66 -56.73 3.81 35.81
CA ASN A 66 -56.84 5.29 35.79
C ASN A 66 -55.49 6.00 36.11
N PHE A 67 -54.35 5.35 35.89
CA PHE A 67 -53.06 5.88 36.31
C PHE A 67 -52.55 7.03 35.41
N ASP A 68 -52.97 7.12 34.14
CA ASP A 68 -52.54 8.20 33.22
C ASP A 68 -53.69 8.61 32.25
N VAL A 69 -54.68 9.35 32.77
CA VAL A 69 -55.82 9.89 32.00
C VAL A 69 -55.34 11.01 31.05
N TYR A 70 -55.96 11.14 29.88
CA TYR A 70 -55.64 12.19 28.89
C TYR A 70 -55.48 13.57 29.58
N PRO A 71 -54.32 14.27 29.47
CA PRO A 71 -53.26 14.15 28.47
C PRO A 71 -51.95 13.50 29.01
N PHE A 72 -51.93 12.17 29.21
CA PHE A 72 -50.75 11.31 29.47
C PHE A 72 -49.50 11.99 30.05
N ILE A 73 -49.62 12.56 31.26
CA ILE A 73 -48.57 13.39 31.87
C ILE A 73 -47.35 12.54 32.27
N LEU A 74 -47.58 11.30 32.71
CA LEU A 74 -46.51 10.42 33.16
C LEU A 74 -45.68 9.92 31.97
N LEU A 75 -46.34 9.57 30.87
CA LEU A 75 -45.67 9.20 29.63
C LEU A 75 -44.80 10.34 29.11
N ASN A 76 -45.34 11.57 29.09
CA ASN A 76 -44.58 12.74 28.66
C ASN A 76 -43.38 13.02 29.57
N LEU A 77 -43.56 12.89 30.89
CA LEU A 77 -42.48 13.04 31.86
C LEU A 77 -41.39 11.97 31.67
N ALA A 78 -41.78 10.72 31.42
CA ALA A 78 -40.84 9.62 31.17
C ALA A 78 -40.01 9.86 29.90
N PHE A 79 -40.62 10.28 28.80
CA PHE A 79 -39.89 10.65 27.58
C PHE A 79 -38.97 11.86 27.78
N SER A 80 -39.42 12.86 28.52
CA SER A 80 -38.61 14.04 28.85
C SER A 80 -37.36 13.65 29.64
N LEU A 81 -37.52 12.77 30.64
CA LEU A 81 -36.40 12.23 31.42
C LEU A 81 -35.48 11.34 30.56
N GLN A 82 -36.06 10.50 29.70
CA GLN A 82 -35.30 9.65 28.77
C GLN A 82 -34.41 10.49 27.87
N ALA A 83 -34.93 11.58 27.29
CA ALA A 83 -34.16 12.51 26.47
C ALA A 83 -33.07 13.22 27.28
N ALA A 84 -33.39 13.68 28.49
CA ALA A 84 -32.45 14.39 29.38
C ALA A 84 -31.25 13.52 29.78
N TYR A 85 -31.44 12.22 29.99
CA TYR A 85 -30.35 11.29 30.32
C TYR A 85 -29.64 10.74 29.07
N ALA A 86 -30.33 10.64 27.94
CA ALA A 86 -29.72 10.23 26.68
C ALA A 86 -28.68 11.25 26.19
N ALA A 87 -28.96 12.55 26.27
CA ALA A 87 -28.06 13.61 25.80
C ALA A 87 -26.62 13.50 26.36
N PRO A 88 -26.38 13.44 27.69
CA PRO A 88 -25.04 13.31 28.25
C PRO A 88 -24.38 11.95 27.95
N LEU A 89 -25.17 10.86 27.87
CA LEU A 89 -24.63 9.55 27.48
C LEU A 89 -24.16 9.53 26.03
N ILE A 90 -24.94 10.14 25.12
CA ILE A 90 -24.58 10.31 23.72
C ILE A 90 -23.32 11.17 23.61
N LEU A 91 -23.23 12.26 24.37
CA LEU A 91 -22.04 13.11 24.39
C LEU A 91 -20.80 12.33 24.83
N LEU A 92 -20.90 11.52 25.88
CA LEU A 92 -19.78 10.69 26.35
C LEU A 92 -19.39 9.59 25.34
N ALA A 93 -20.38 9.01 24.67
CA ALA A 93 -20.11 8.06 23.58
C ALA A 93 -19.39 8.76 22.41
N GLN A 94 -19.85 9.96 22.04
CA GLN A 94 -19.26 10.77 20.98
C GLN A 94 -17.83 11.22 21.31
N THR A 95 -17.53 11.65 22.54
CA THR A 95 -16.16 12.04 22.90
C THR A 95 -15.21 10.85 22.84
N ARG A 96 -15.62 9.68 23.35
CA ARG A 96 -14.82 8.44 23.23
C ARG A 96 -14.63 8.01 21.78
N GLN A 97 -15.66 8.16 20.95
CA GLN A 97 -15.57 7.85 19.53
C GLN A 97 -14.62 8.82 18.81
N ALA A 98 -14.71 10.12 19.09
CA ALA A 98 -13.84 11.15 18.52
C ALA A 98 -12.36 10.96 18.92
N ASP A 99 -12.08 10.61 20.18
CA ASP A 99 -10.72 10.31 20.64
C ASP A 99 -10.13 9.12 19.89
N ARG A 100 -10.94 8.09 19.64
CA ARG A 100 -10.54 6.89 18.87
C ARG A 100 -10.30 7.23 17.40
N ASP A 101 -11.19 8.00 16.78
CA ASP A 101 -11.04 8.43 15.39
C ASP A 101 -9.80 9.31 15.21
N LYS A 102 -9.50 10.16 16.20
CA LYS A 102 -8.26 10.94 16.24
C LYS A 102 -7.02 10.03 16.34
N ALA A 103 -7.03 9.04 17.22
CA ALA A 103 -5.90 8.10 17.34
C ALA A 103 -5.68 7.31 16.04
N ASN A 104 -6.75 6.80 15.43
CA ASN A 104 -6.70 6.07 14.17
C ASN A 104 -6.18 6.95 13.01
N SER A 105 -6.66 8.19 12.91
CA SER A 105 -6.22 9.12 11.85
C SER A 105 -4.75 9.54 12.01
N LEU A 106 -4.25 9.68 13.24
CA LEU A 106 -2.83 9.94 13.50
C LEU A 106 -1.96 8.74 13.10
N ALA A 107 -2.36 7.52 13.46
CA ALA A 107 -1.65 6.31 13.06
C ALA A 107 -1.60 6.16 11.54
N ASP A 108 -2.71 6.41 10.85
CA ASP A 108 -2.78 6.38 9.38
C ASP A 108 -1.91 7.48 8.76
N ALA A 109 -1.89 8.69 9.33
CA ALA A 109 -1.01 9.75 8.87
C ALA A 109 0.48 9.38 8.98
N GLN A 110 0.89 8.85 10.13
CA GLN A 110 2.27 8.37 10.35
C GLN A 110 2.63 7.26 9.37
N HIS A 111 1.72 6.29 9.17
CA HIS A 111 1.96 5.21 8.23
C HIS A 111 2.13 5.70 6.79
N ARG A 112 1.34 6.69 6.36
CA ARG A 112 1.50 7.32 5.05
C ARG A 112 2.85 8.03 4.93
N GLU A 113 3.27 8.77 5.94
CA GLU A 113 4.58 9.44 5.95
C GLU A 113 5.74 8.42 5.84
N GLU A 114 5.70 7.32 6.59
CA GLU A 114 6.69 6.24 6.48
C GLU A 114 6.72 5.63 5.07
N LEU A 115 5.55 5.36 4.49
CA LEU A 115 5.44 4.85 3.12
C LEU A 115 6.00 5.84 2.10
N HIS A 116 5.78 7.14 2.29
CA HIS A 116 6.34 8.17 1.42
C HIS A 116 7.88 8.16 1.46
N GLN A 117 8.47 8.12 2.66
CA GLN A 117 9.94 8.06 2.82
C GLN A 117 10.53 6.82 2.17
N VAL A 118 9.94 5.63 2.41
CA VAL A 118 10.41 4.37 1.81
C VAL A 118 10.32 4.41 0.28
N ASN A 119 9.28 5.03 -0.26
CA ASN A 119 9.14 5.19 -1.70
C ASN A 119 10.17 6.16 -2.29
N GLU A 120 10.49 7.25 -1.60
CA GLU A 120 11.54 8.19 -2.02
C GLU A 120 12.91 7.50 -2.02
N ASP A 121 13.27 6.80 -0.95
CA ASP A 121 14.51 6.00 -0.85
C ASP A 121 14.61 4.98 -1.99
N ARG A 122 13.51 4.28 -2.27
CA ARG A 122 13.45 3.30 -3.36
C ARG A 122 13.60 3.96 -4.72
N GLN A 123 13.03 5.14 -4.94
CA GLN A 123 13.22 5.91 -6.17
C GLN A 123 14.67 6.35 -6.34
N GLU A 124 15.34 6.82 -5.27
CA GLU A 124 16.76 7.17 -5.33
C GLU A 124 17.63 5.97 -5.69
N GLN A 125 17.37 4.81 -5.08
CA GLN A 125 18.08 3.56 -5.40
C GLN A 125 17.87 3.18 -6.87
N MET A 126 16.63 3.26 -7.37
CA MET A 126 16.33 2.98 -8.77
C MET A 126 17.02 3.98 -9.71
N ARG A 127 17.13 5.26 -9.34
CA ARG A 127 17.89 6.27 -10.11
C ARG A 127 19.37 5.94 -10.16
N LYS A 128 19.98 5.58 -9.02
CA LYS A 128 21.39 5.14 -8.96
C LYS A 128 21.60 3.89 -9.82
N GLN A 129 20.73 2.90 -9.72
CA GLN A 129 20.78 1.68 -10.52
C GLN A 129 20.62 1.97 -12.02
N SER A 130 19.71 2.88 -12.40
CA SER A 130 19.54 3.31 -13.79
C SER A 130 20.79 4.01 -14.33
N GLY A 131 21.42 4.86 -13.53
CA GLY A 131 22.70 5.49 -13.87
C GLY A 131 23.82 4.47 -14.13
N LEU A 132 23.95 3.46 -13.26
CA LEU A 132 24.91 2.36 -13.47
C LEU A 132 24.60 1.54 -14.73
N MET A 133 23.32 1.30 -15.03
CA MET A 133 22.90 0.61 -16.25
C MET A 133 23.34 1.39 -17.50
N LEU A 134 23.16 2.72 -17.49
CA LEU A 134 23.60 3.59 -18.58
C LEU A 134 25.12 3.60 -18.76
N ASP A 135 25.88 3.62 -17.66
CA ASP A 135 27.34 3.55 -17.70
C ASP A 135 27.82 2.22 -18.32
N MET A 136 27.24 1.10 -17.89
CA MET A 136 27.53 -0.23 -18.46
C MET A 136 27.19 -0.30 -19.96
N LEU A 137 26.07 0.29 -20.39
CA LEU A 137 25.71 0.38 -21.81
C LEU A 137 26.72 1.22 -22.60
N GLY A 138 27.20 2.32 -22.02
CA GLY A 138 28.28 3.13 -22.59
C GLY A 138 29.57 2.34 -22.77
N GLN A 139 29.99 1.60 -21.74
CA GLN A 139 31.18 0.74 -21.80
C GLN A 139 31.05 -0.36 -22.86
N ASN A 140 29.90 -1.00 -22.98
CA ASN A 140 29.64 -2.00 -24.03
C ASN A 140 29.76 -1.40 -25.43
N THR A 141 29.27 -0.17 -25.62
CA THR A 141 29.38 0.55 -26.91
C THR A 141 30.85 0.87 -27.23
N ALA A 142 31.60 1.42 -26.28
CA ALA A 142 33.02 1.72 -26.46
C ALA A 142 33.88 0.48 -26.71
N LEU A 143 33.57 -0.64 -26.05
CA LEU A 143 34.21 -1.92 -26.30
C LEU A 143 33.94 -2.39 -27.74
N THR A 144 32.70 -2.22 -28.21
CA THR A 144 32.31 -2.55 -29.59
C THR A 144 33.08 -1.72 -30.61
N GLU A 145 33.25 -0.41 -30.39
CA GLU A 145 34.06 0.46 -31.25
C GLU A 145 35.53 0.03 -31.27
N THR A 146 36.07 -0.38 -30.12
CA THR A 146 37.45 -0.89 -30.02
C THR A 146 37.62 -2.17 -30.82
N VAL A 147 36.67 -3.09 -30.74
CA VAL A 147 36.64 -4.32 -31.55
C VAL A 147 36.58 -3.98 -33.04
N GLU A 148 35.72 -3.05 -33.45
CA GLU A 148 35.64 -2.62 -34.85
C GLU A 148 36.97 -2.02 -35.34
N LYS A 149 37.63 -1.19 -34.52
CA LYS A 149 38.93 -0.60 -34.84
C LYS A 149 40.01 -1.66 -35.03
N LEU A 150 40.08 -2.66 -34.14
CA LEU A 150 41.01 -3.78 -34.26
C LEU A 150 40.75 -4.62 -35.52
N LEU A 151 39.48 -4.83 -35.89
CA LEU A 151 39.13 -5.53 -37.12
C LEU A 151 39.58 -4.76 -38.36
N ARG A 152 39.39 -3.44 -38.39
CA ARG A 152 39.87 -2.58 -39.48
C ARG A 152 41.39 -2.65 -39.62
N GLN A 153 42.14 -2.56 -38.51
CA GLN A 153 43.60 -2.67 -38.52
C GLN A 153 44.09 -4.02 -39.06
N ASN A 154 43.46 -5.13 -38.65
CA ASN A 154 43.81 -6.45 -39.19
C ASN A 154 43.56 -6.55 -40.69
N THR A 155 42.46 -5.95 -41.16
CA THR A 155 42.12 -5.93 -42.59
C THR A 155 43.16 -5.12 -43.38
N GLU A 156 43.52 -3.93 -42.90
CA GLU A 156 44.53 -3.06 -43.50
C GLU A 156 45.93 -3.71 -43.51
N LEU A 157 46.31 -4.36 -42.41
CA LEU A 157 47.57 -5.11 -42.35
C LEU A 157 47.57 -6.26 -43.36
N THR A 158 46.45 -6.98 -43.50
CA THR A 158 46.28 -8.05 -44.48
C THR A 158 46.40 -7.53 -45.91
N GLU A 159 45.81 -6.38 -46.22
CA GLU A 159 45.96 -5.74 -47.53
C GLU A 159 47.40 -5.29 -47.78
N THR A 160 48.05 -4.67 -46.80
CA THR A 160 49.44 -4.25 -46.90
C THR A 160 50.35 -5.45 -47.18
N VAL A 161 50.14 -6.56 -46.49
CA VAL A 161 50.85 -7.82 -46.74
C VAL A 161 50.59 -8.32 -48.16
N ARG A 162 49.34 -8.35 -48.64
CA ARG A 162 49.04 -8.74 -50.04
C ARG A 162 49.77 -7.85 -51.05
N VAL A 163 49.75 -6.53 -50.86
CA VAL A 163 50.40 -5.57 -51.77
C VAL A 163 51.92 -5.78 -51.77
N LEU A 164 52.52 -5.97 -50.59
CA LEU A 164 53.96 -6.26 -50.48
C LEU A 164 54.32 -7.57 -51.17
N VAL A 165 53.54 -8.63 -50.97
CA VAL A 165 53.72 -9.91 -51.68
C VAL A 165 53.65 -9.72 -53.18
N GLN A 166 52.60 -9.05 -53.68
CA GLN A 166 52.42 -8.81 -55.10
C GLN A 166 53.58 -7.98 -55.70
N ARG A 167 54.14 -7.03 -54.94
CA ARG A 167 55.28 -6.23 -55.36
C ARG A 167 56.59 -7.02 -55.38
N ILE A 168 56.77 -7.96 -54.45
CA ILE A 168 57.90 -8.89 -54.47
C ILE A 168 57.81 -9.79 -55.70
N GLU A 169 56.62 -10.33 -56.01
CA GLU A 169 56.39 -11.17 -57.19
C GLU A 169 56.72 -10.42 -58.49
N THR A 170 56.26 -9.18 -58.65
CA THR A 170 56.55 -8.38 -59.85
C THR A 170 58.03 -8.01 -59.97
N MET A 171 58.68 -7.58 -58.89
CA MET A 171 60.12 -7.31 -58.91
C MET A 171 60.92 -8.58 -59.24
N THR A 172 60.52 -9.74 -58.72
CA THR A 172 61.18 -11.02 -59.01
C THR A 172 61.00 -11.41 -60.48
N ALA A 173 59.80 -11.23 -61.04
CA ALA A 173 59.52 -11.46 -62.45
C ALA A 173 60.34 -10.53 -63.37
N GLU A 174 60.46 -9.24 -63.03
CA GLU A 174 61.31 -8.30 -63.78
C GLU A 174 62.78 -8.71 -63.75
N VAL A 175 63.32 -9.06 -62.58
CA VAL A 175 64.71 -9.54 -62.45
C VAL A 175 64.94 -10.78 -63.29
N HIS A 176 64.03 -11.76 -63.23
CA HIS A 176 64.11 -12.98 -64.03
C HIS A 176 64.09 -12.67 -65.54
N SER A 177 63.23 -11.75 -65.98
CA SER A 177 63.14 -11.35 -67.39
C SER A 177 64.38 -10.61 -67.90
N ARG A 178 65.06 -9.80 -67.06
CA ARG A 178 66.31 -9.12 -67.42
C ARG A 178 67.49 -10.08 -67.53
N LEU A 179 67.53 -11.10 -66.68
CA LEU A 179 68.53 -12.17 -66.74
C LEU A 179 68.32 -13.11 -67.94
N ALA A 180 67.08 -13.25 -68.42
CA ALA A 180 66.72 -14.15 -69.52
C ALA A 180 66.87 -13.55 -70.94
N ARG A 181 67.31 -12.29 -71.09
CA ARG A 181 67.65 -11.72 -72.42
C ARG A 181 69.09 -12.11 -72.80
N PRO A 182 69.30 -12.95 -73.85
CA PRO A 182 70.64 -13.24 -74.35
C PRO A 182 71.19 -12.03 -75.11
N THR A 183 72.48 -11.74 -74.88
CA THR A 183 73.31 -10.83 -75.68
C THR A 183 73.44 -11.29 -77.11
#